data_AF-A0A7X1KCN8-F1
#
_entry.id   AF-A0A7X1KCN8-F1
#
_cell.length_a   1.000
_cell.length_b   1.000
_cell.length_c   1.000
_cell.angle_alpha   90.00
_cell.angle_beta   90.00
_cell.angle_gamma   90.00
#
_symmetry.space_group_name_H-M   'P 1'
#
loop_
_entity.id
_entity.type
_entity.pdbx_description
1 polymer ?
#
loop_
_entity_poly.entity_id
_entity_poly.type
_entity_poly.pdbx_seq_one_letter_code
_entity_poly.pdbx_strand_id
1 'polypeptide(L)'
;MDGFDRRRRLLAIGLAGLAGFVDAVGFLSADGYFVSFMSGNTTRLGVDLATRPDRAVVPALLITGFVAGVAGGAIIAARAGPRRKRAVLGLVTLLLVAAAGLREAALEGAAPGFVPLALLVTAMGALNNTFLRDGTVSVGLTYMTGALVKLGQAIAASLLGQPRGDGAVHAALWGGLASGAVLGALAFAHLAGAALWLASGWAMLMLALAWRLEKGAATGFGT
;
A
#
# COMPACT_ATOMS: atom_id res chain seq x y z
N MET A 1 -0.97 19.92 -9.93
CA MET A 1 -0.71 19.58 -8.51
C MET A 1 0.65 20.17 -8.14
N ASP A 2 0.75 21.50 -8.21
CA ASP A 2 2.04 22.21 -8.34
C ASP A 2 2.77 22.46 -7.00
N GLY A 3 2.45 21.69 -5.97
CA GLY A 3 2.96 21.89 -4.61
C GLY A 3 3.59 20.67 -3.93
N PHE A 4 3.82 19.56 -4.65
CA PHE A 4 4.54 18.43 -4.07
C PHE A 4 6.05 18.61 -4.20
N ASP A 5 6.70 18.99 -3.09
CA ASP A 5 8.15 18.87 -2.89
C ASP A 5 8.65 17.51 -3.43
N ARG A 6 9.70 17.54 -4.25
CA ARG A 6 10.31 16.39 -4.94
C ARG A 6 10.50 15.20 -3.99
N ARG A 7 10.88 15.48 -2.74
CA ARG A 7 11.08 14.46 -1.70
C ARG A 7 9.79 13.72 -1.32
N ARG A 8 8.66 14.43 -1.27
CA ARG A 8 7.34 13.83 -1.00
C ARG A 8 6.88 12.95 -2.16
N ARG A 9 7.18 13.34 -3.41
CA ARG A 9 6.89 12.52 -4.60
C ARG A 9 7.68 11.22 -4.55
N LEU A 10 8.98 11.28 -4.24
CA LEU A 10 9.81 10.08 -4.10
C LEU A 10 9.31 9.14 -2.99
N LEU A 11 8.91 9.68 -1.84
CA LEU A 11 8.29 8.88 -0.78
C LEU A 11 7.00 8.20 -1.25
N ALA A 12 6.14 8.91 -1.99
CA ALA A 12 4.90 8.34 -2.51
C ALA A 12 5.17 7.21 -3.53
N ILE A 13 6.12 7.40 -4.43
CA ILE A 13 6.54 6.37 -5.40
C ILE A 13 7.12 5.15 -4.68
N GLY A 14 7.99 5.36 -3.67
CA GLY A 14 8.56 4.28 -2.87
C GLY A 14 7.51 3.50 -2.07
N LEU A 15 6.50 4.19 -1.54
CA LEU A 15 5.37 3.54 -0.84
C LEU A 15 4.42 2.83 -1.80
N ALA A 16 4.23 3.35 -3.02
CA ALA A 16 3.52 2.63 -4.07
C ALA A 16 4.28 1.35 -4.46
N GLY A 17 5.61 1.39 -4.56
CA GLY A 17 6.44 0.20 -4.76
C GLY A 17 6.34 -0.82 -3.62
N LEU A 18 6.38 -0.37 -2.36
CA LEU A 18 6.12 -1.24 -1.22
C LEU A 18 4.73 -1.90 -1.31
N ALA A 19 3.69 -1.13 -1.67
CA ALA A 19 2.34 -1.66 -1.82
C ALA A 19 2.30 -2.75 -2.91
N GLY A 20 2.88 -2.48 -4.08
CA GLY A 20 2.98 -3.47 -5.16
C GLY A 20 3.74 -4.72 -4.76
N PHE A 21 4.85 -4.58 -4.02
CA PHE A 21 5.64 -5.69 -3.51
C PHE A 21 4.79 -6.57 -2.58
N VAL A 22 4.13 -5.96 -1.60
CA VAL A 22 3.27 -6.68 -0.63
C VAL A 22 2.06 -7.31 -1.34
N ASP A 23 1.50 -6.64 -2.35
CA ASP A 23 0.42 -7.19 -3.17
C ASP A 23 0.82 -8.47 -3.90
N ALA A 24 1.99 -8.48 -4.55
CA ALA A 24 2.47 -9.66 -5.25
C ALA A 24 2.75 -10.83 -4.29
N VAL A 25 3.40 -10.56 -3.15
CA VAL A 25 3.66 -11.58 -2.12
C VAL A 25 2.36 -12.10 -1.53
N GLY A 26 1.41 -11.21 -1.21
CA GLY A 26 0.09 -11.56 -0.70
C GLY A 26 -0.69 -12.42 -1.70
N PHE A 27 -0.72 -12.02 -2.97
CA PHE A 27 -1.41 -12.73 -4.04
C PHE A 27 -0.88 -14.15 -4.25
N LEU A 28 0.44 -14.31 -4.28
CA LEU A 28 1.08 -15.62 -4.45
C LEU A 28 0.94 -16.52 -3.21
N SER A 29 0.84 -15.94 -2.02
CA SER A 29 0.70 -16.69 -0.77
C SER A 29 -0.75 -16.99 -0.38
N ALA A 30 -1.73 -16.33 -1.00
CA ALA A 30 -3.15 -16.40 -0.66
C ALA A 30 -4.02 -16.86 -1.84
N ASP A 31 -3.58 -17.86 -2.63
CA ASP A 31 -4.42 -18.48 -3.68
C ASP A 31 -5.09 -17.46 -4.64
N GLY A 32 -4.33 -16.41 -4.99
CA GLY A 32 -4.76 -15.36 -5.89
C GLY A 32 -5.72 -14.32 -5.30
N TYR A 33 -5.85 -14.22 -3.98
CA TYR A 33 -6.56 -13.10 -3.34
C TYR A 33 -5.65 -11.86 -3.24
N PHE A 34 -6.24 -10.67 -3.35
CA PHE A 34 -5.47 -9.43 -3.30
C PHE A 34 -5.44 -8.85 -1.89
N VAL A 35 -4.31 -8.27 -1.47
CA VAL A 35 -4.21 -7.64 -0.14
C VAL A 35 -4.51 -6.14 -0.14
N SER A 36 -4.39 -5.47 -1.29
CA SER A 36 -4.77 -4.07 -1.46
C SER A 36 -5.82 -3.80 -2.56
N PHE A 37 -5.93 -4.67 -3.58
CA PHE A 37 -6.89 -4.50 -4.69
C PHE A 37 -8.31 -4.94 -4.31
N MET A 38 -8.99 -4.11 -3.50
CA MET A 38 -10.32 -4.46 -2.98
C MET A 38 -11.40 -4.56 -4.06
N SER A 39 -11.34 -3.78 -5.14
CA SER A 39 -12.30 -3.96 -6.26
C SER A 39 -12.21 -5.36 -6.88
N GLY A 40 -11.01 -5.94 -6.97
CA GLY A 40 -10.83 -7.32 -7.43
C GLY A 40 -11.42 -8.33 -6.45
N ASN A 41 -11.20 -8.14 -5.15
CA ASN A 41 -11.83 -8.97 -4.11
C ASN A 41 -13.35 -8.82 -4.08
N THR A 42 -13.91 -7.64 -4.37
CA THR A 42 -15.36 -7.44 -4.46
C THR A 42 -15.96 -8.20 -5.65
N THR A 43 -15.30 -8.17 -6.81
CA THR A 43 -15.71 -9.01 -7.96
C THR A 43 -15.64 -10.48 -7.59
N ARG A 44 -14.55 -10.92 -6.93
CA ARG A 44 -14.38 -12.30 -6.49
C ARG A 44 -15.44 -12.71 -5.47
N LEU A 45 -15.78 -11.84 -4.52
CA LEU A 45 -16.90 -12.03 -3.59
C LEU A 45 -18.22 -12.24 -4.33
N GLY A 46 -18.55 -11.40 -5.31
CA GLY A 46 -19.77 -11.55 -6.10
C GLY A 46 -19.82 -12.88 -6.88
N VAL A 47 -18.70 -13.28 -7.49
CA VAL A 47 -18.59 -14.56 -8.20
C VAL A 47 -18.70 -15.74 -7.25
N ASP A 48 -18.01 -15.71 -6.10
CA ASP A 48 -18.06 -16.78 -5.12
C ASP A 48 -19.46 -16.89 -4.49
N LEU A 49 -20.15 -15.80 -4.20
CA LEU A 49 -21.55 -15.82 -3.74
C LEU A 49 -22.49 -16.54 -4.73
N ALA A 50 -22.22 -16.43 -6.03
CA ALA A 50 -23.05 -17.06 -7.07
C ALA A 50 -22.64 -18.51 -7.39
N THR A 51 -21.36 -18.85 -7.27
CA THR A 51 -20.81 -20.11 -7.79
C THR A 51 -20.25 -21.04 -6.73
N ARG A 52 -19.68 -20.49 -5.64
CA ARG A 52 -19.05 -21.22 -4.51
C ARG A 52 -19.23 -20.46 -3.19
N PRO A 53 -20.46 -20.42 -2.62
CA PRO A 53 -20.77 -19.56 -1.48
C PRO A 53 -19.94 -19.83 -0.22
N ASP A 54 -19.42 -21.06 -0.07
CA ASP A 54 -18.49 -21.46 0.98
C ASP A 54 -17.18 -20.67 0.95
N ARG A 55 -16.75 -20.21 -0.24
CA ARG A 55 -15.50 -19.43 -0.42
C ARG A 55 -15.69 -17.94 -0.27
N ALA A 56 -16.92 -17.43 -0.37
CA ALA A 56 -17.25 -16.00 -0.31
C ALA A 56 -16.82 -15.33 1.01
N VAL A 57 -16.69 -16.11 2.09
CA VAL A 57 -16.22 -15.61 3.39
C VAL A 57 -14.80 -15.01 3.30
N VAL A 58 -13.92 -15.55 2.45
CA VAL A 58 -12.54 -15.10 2.34
C VAL A 58 -12.46 -13.66 1.81
N PRO A 59 -12.94 -13.32 0.59
CA PRO A 59 -12.88 -11.95 0.11
C PRO A 59 -13.70 -10.98 0.97
N ALA A 60 -14.78 -11.42 1.61
CA ALA A 60 -15.53 -10.59 2.57
C ALA A 60 -14.67 -10.20 3.79
N LEU A 61 -13.92 -11.15 4.37
CA LEU A 61 -13.00 -10.87 5.48
C LEU A 61 -11.83 -9.99 5.05
N LEU A 62 -11.31 -10.16 3.83
CA LEU A 62 -10.25 -9.28 3.30
C LEU A 62 -10.77 -7.84 3.15
N ILE A 63 -11.94 -7.63 2.57
CA ILE A 63 -12.54 -6.30 2.46
C ILE A 63 -12.76 -5.68 3.85
N THR A 64 -13.28 -6.46 4.79
CA THR A 64 -13.52 -6.01 6.17
C THR A 64 -12.22 -5.63 6.88
N GLY A 65 -11.19 -6.47 6.79
CA GLY A 65 -9.87 -6.20 7.35
C GLY A 65 -9.21 -4.96 6.73
N PHE A 66 -9.39 -4.75 5.42
CA PHE A 66 -8.85 -3.57 4.74
C PHE A 66 -9.52 -2.31 5.26
N VAL A 67 -10.86 -2.30 5.36
CA VAL A 67 -11.63 -1.18 5.92
C VAL A 67 -11.22 -0.91 7.36
N ALA A 68 -11.05 -1.96 8.18
CA ALA A 68 -10.55 -1.83 9.55
C ALA A 68 -9.15 -1.20 9.59
N GLY A 69 -8.25 -1.59 8.70
CA GLY A 69 -6.93 -0.99 8.54
C GLY A 69 -6.99 0.48 8.14
N VAL A 70 -7.85 0.84 7.17
CA VAL A 70 -8.08 2.23 6.77
C VAL A 70 -8.61 3.06 7.95
N ALA A 71 -9.63 2.57 8.65
CA ALA A 71 -10.23 3.26 9.79
C ALA A 71 -9.24 3.43 10.95
N GLY A 72 -8.54 2.36 11.33
CA GLY A 72 -7.51 2.40 12.38
C GLY A 72 -6.35 3.33 12.03
N GLY A 73 -5.87 3.27 10.78
CA GLY A 73 -4.84 4.17 10.27
C GLY A 73 -5.27 5.64 10.28
N ALA A 74 -6.53 5.92 9.93
CA ALA A 74 -7.09 7.27 9.97
C ALA A 74 -7.18 7.81 11.41
N ILE A 75 -7.65 6.99 12.36
CA ILE A 75 -7.71 7.35 13.79
C ILE A 75 -6.31 7.66 14.33
N ILE A 76 -5.32 6.81 14.02
CA ILE A 76 -3.92 7.03 14.44
C ILE A 76 -3.36 8.29 13.81
N ALA A 77 -3.60 8.52 12.51
CA ALA A 77 -3.16 9.72 11.81
C ALA A 77 -3.75 10.99 12.46
N ALA A 78 -5.04 10.98 12.80
CA ALA A 78 -5.72 12.09 13.46
C ALA A 78 -5.12 12.40 14.83
N ARG A 79 -4.90 11.38 15.67
CA ARG A 79 -4.30 11.54 17.02
C ARG A 79 -2.84 11.99 16.98
N ALA A 80 -2.08 11.57 15.96
CA ALA A 80 -0.67 11.90 15.83
C ALA A 80 -0.39 13.31 15.26
N GLY A 81 -1.40 13.97 14.68
CA GLY A 81 -1.31 15.34 14.19
C GLY A 81 -0.14 15.57 13.22
N PRO A 82 0.83 16.46 13.53
CA PRO A 82 2.00 16.70 12.68
C PRO A 82 2.86 15.46 12.39
N ARG A 83 2.83 14.45 13.28
CA ARG A 83 3.62 13.21 13.18
C ARG A 83 2.86 12.08 12.47
N ARG A 84 1.72 12.38 11.81
CA ARG A 84 0.84 11.37 11.20
C ARG A 84 1.54 10.37 10.30
N LYS A 85 2.50 10.81 9.46
CA LYS A 85 3.18 9.91 8.52
C LYS A 85 4.03 8.90 9.27
N ARG A 86 4.77 9.35 10.29
CA ARG A 86 5.55 8.45 11.15
C ARG A 86 4.66 7.45 11.87
N ALA A 87 3.53 7.91 12.42
CA ALA A 87 2.62 7.04 13.17
C ALA A 87 1.98 5.97 12.27
N VAL A 88 1.48 6.36 11.09
CA VAL A 88 0.89 5.42 10.12
C VAL A 88 1.95 4.46 9.59
N LEU A 89 3.11 4.95 9.16
CA LEU A 89 4.17 4.07 8.66
C LEU A 89 4.73 3.16 9.76
N GLY A 90 4.80 3.61 11.01
CA GLY A 90 5.14 2.77 12.16
C GLY A 90 4.15 1.64 12.37
N LEU A 91 2.85 1.92 12.27
CA LEU A 91 1.81 0.88 12.30
C LEU A 91 2.00 -0.11 11.14
N VAL A 92 2.17 0.39 9.91
CA VAL A 92 2.38 -0.46 8.73
C VAL A 92 3.60 -1.36 8.92
N THR A 93 4.74 -0.81 9.36
CA THR A 93 5.96 -1.58 9.64
C THR A 93 5.70 -2.65 10.70
N LEU A 94 5.04 -2.31 11.81
CA LEU A 94 4.72 -3.27 12.87
C LEU A 94 3.84 -4.42 12.36
N LEU A 95 2.79 -4.10 11.60
CA LEU A 95 1.88 -5.11 11.03
C LEU A 95 2.61 -6.02 10.03
N LEU A 96 3.51 -5.49 9.20
CA LEU A 96 4.30 -6.29 8.27
C LEU A 96 5.31 -7.19 8.98
N VAL A 97 5.99 -6.70 10.02
CA VAL A 97 6.90 -7.51 10.86
C VAL A 97 6.14 -8.63 11.55
N ALA A 98 4.97 -8.32 12.12
CA ALA A 98 4.10 -9.32 12.74
C ALA A 98 3.62 -10.36 11.72
N ALA A 99 3.24 -9.93 10.51
CA ALA A 99 2.84 -10.83 9.44
C ALA A 99 3.99 -11.76 9.02
N ALA A 100 5.21 -11.24 8.92
CA ALA A 100 6.41 -12.03 8.61
C ALA A 100 6.67 -13.09 9.68
N GLY A 101 6.69 -12.71 10.97
CA GLY A 101 6.91 -13.65 12.07
C GLY A 101 5.81 -14.70 12.21
N LEU A 102 4.54 -14.31 12.08
CA LEU A 102 3.42 -15.24 12.17
C LEU A 102 3.28 -16.14 10.94
N ARG A 103 3.83 -15.75 9.79
CA ARG A 103 3.88 -16.62 8.61
C ARG A 103 4.77 -17.82 8.86
N GLU A 104 5.95 -17.62 9.44
CA GLU A 104 6.85 -18.72 9.83
C GLU A 104 6.15 -19.65 10.82
N ALA A 105 5.55 -19.10 11.89
CA ALA A 105 4.78 -19.89 12.85
C ALA A 105 3.61 -20.66 12.20
N ALA A 106 2.95 -20.07 11.19
CA ALA A 106 1.86 -20.74 10.48
C ALA A 106 2.34 -21.90 9.58
N LEU A 107 3.54 -21.79 8.98
CA LEU A 107 4.15 -22.87 8.21
C LEU A 107 4.53 -24.06 9.11
N GLU A 108 4.89 -23.78 10.36
CA GLU A 108 5.17 -24.79 11.39
C GLU A 108 3.88 -25.34 12.06
N GLY A 109 2.70 -24.87 11.65
CA GLY A 109 1.41 -25.27 12.22
C GLY A 109 1.08 -24.66 13.59
N ALA A 110 1.91 -23.73 14.09
CA ALA A 110 1.74 -23.06 15.38
C ALA A 110 0.78 -21.85 15.32
N ALA A 111 0.34 -21.42 14.13
CA ALA A 111 -0.60 -20.32 13.95
C ALA A 111 -1.59 -20.57 12.79
N PRO A 112 -2.81 -20.02 12.82
CA PRO A 112 -3.74 -20.13 11.70
C PRO A 112 -3.22 -19.38 10.46
N GLY A 113 -3.21 -20.04 9.30
CA GLY A 113 -2.66 -19.50 8.06
C GLY A 113 -3.33 -18.23 7.52
N PHE A 114 -4.53 -17.87 8.02
CA PHE A 114 -5.23 -16.64 7.63
C PHE A 114 -4.73 -15.40 8.38
N VAL A 115 -4.07 -15.56 9.54
CA VAL A 115 -3.64 -14.42 10.38
C VAL A 115 -2.61 -13.54 9.68
N PRO A 116 -1.55 -14.07 9.03
CA PRO A 116 -0.61 -13.23 8.26
C PRO A 116 -1.34 -12.42 7.19
N LEU A 117 -2.29 -13.03 6.48
CA LEU A 117 -3.05 -12.36 5.42
C LEU A 117 -3.91 -11.22 5.96
N ALA A 118 -4.58 -11.42 7.11
CA ALA A 118 -5.34 -10.38 7.78
C ALA A 118 -4.46 -9.18 8.17
N LEU A 119 -3.23 -9.44 8.65
CA LEU A 119 -2.27 -8.39 8.98
C LEU A 119 -1.79 -7.63 7.75
N LEU A 120 -1.48 -8.33 6.64
CA LEU A 120 -1.07 -7.69 5.38
C LEU A 120 -2.16 -6.74 4.85
N VAL A 121 -3.41 -7.23 4.81
CA VAL A 121 -4.56 -6.45 4.34
C VAL A 121 -4.80 -5.24 5.23
N THR A 122 -4.71 -5.41 6.55
CA THR A 122 -4.84 -4.31 7.52
C THR A 122 -3.72 -3.29 7.33
N ALA A 123 -2.49 -3.74 7.07
CA ALA A 123 -1.34 -2.87 6.80
C ALA A 123 -1.54 -2.06 5.52
N MET A 124 -1.99 -2.69 4.43
CA MET A 124 -2.27 -2.01 3.17
C MET A 124 -3.44 -1.04 3.30
N GLY A 125 -4.46 -1.36 4.10
CA GLY A 125 -5.53 -0.43 4.47
C GLY A 125 -4.97 0.81 5.18
N ALA A 126 -4.18 0.60 6.23
CA ALA A 126 -3.57 1.68 7.01
C ALA A 126 -2.66 2.59 6.16
N LEU A 127 -1.89 2.00 5.24
CA LEU A 127 -0.94 2.69 4.36
C LEU A 127 -1.58 3.84 3.56
N ASN A 128 -2.85 3.72 3.17
CA ASN A 128 -3.58 4.75 2.43
C ASN A 128 -3.76 6.08 3.20
N ASN A 129 -3.57 6.07 4.53
CA ASN A 129 -3.66 7.27 5.35
C ASN A 129 -2.36 8.09 5.39
N THR A 130 -1.28 7.62 4.76
CA THR A 130 0.04 8.30 4.79
C THR A 130 0.00 9.69 4.17
N PHE A 131 -0.82 9.88 3.13
CA PHE A 131 -1.00 11.15 2.43
C PHE A 131 -2.40 11.74 2.62
N LEU A 132 -2.99 11.56 3.81
CA LEU A 132 -4.24 12.24 4.16
C LEU A 132 -4.00 13.76 4.27
N ARG A 133 -4.88 14.55 3.64
CA ARG A 133 -4.93 16.00 3.73
C ARG A 133 -6.38 16.45 3.72
N ASP A 134 -6.78 17.25 4.71
CA ASP A 134 -8.13 17.81 4.83
C ASP A 134 -9.24 16.74 4.74
N GLY A 135 -9.01 15.59 5.38
CA GLY A 135 -9.96 14.46 5.39
C GLY A 135 -10.03 13.66 4.08
N THR A 136 -9.32 14.07 3.03
CA THR A 136 -9.27 13.35 1.75
C THR A 136 -7.88 12.75 1.50
N VAL A 137 -7.85 11.57 0.87
CA VAL A 137 -6.59 10.93 0.48
C VAL A 137 -6.02 11.66 -0.73
N SER A 138 -4.99 12.49 -0.50
CA SER A 138 -4.42 13.34 -1.55
C SER A 138 -3.63 12.56 -2.61
N VAL A 139 -3.11 11.38 -2.24
CA VAL A 139 -2.45 10.43 -3.14
C VAL A 139 -2.88 9.02 -2.75
N GLY A 140 -3.74 8.43 -3.56
CA GLY A 140 -4.15 7.05 -3.37
C GLY A 140 -3.04 6.08 -3.74
N LEU A 141 -2.31 5.55 -2.74
CA LEU A 141 -1.19 4.64 -2.96
C LEU A 141 -1.61 3.25 -3.46
N THR A 142 -2.89 2.92 -3.31
CA THR A 142 -3.50 1.66 -3.80
C THR A 142 -4.59 1.92 -4.86
N TYR A 143 -4.82 3.19 -5.24
CA TYR A 143 -5.84 3.59 -6.22
C TYR A 143 -5.25 3.74 -7.63
N MET A 144 -4.60 2.69 -8.12
CA MET A 144 -3.75 2.78 -9.31
C MET A 144 -4.52 2.84 -10.63
N THR A 145 -5.76 2.36 -10.67
CA THR A 145 -6.65 2.55 -11.83
C THR A 145 -6.84 4.03 -12.15
N GLY A 146 -7.01 4.87 -11.13
CA GLY A 146 -7.13 6.32 -11.32
C GLY A 146 -5.84 6.94 -11.86
N ALA A 147 -4.67 6.44 -11.46
CA ALA A 147 -3.39 6.90 -12.00
C ALA A 147 -3.26 6.58 -13.50
N LEU A 148 -3.64 5.36 -13.92
CA LEU A 148 -3.62 4.97 -15.33
C LEU A 148 -4.60 5.81 -16.18
N VAL A 149 -5.81 6.07 -15.67
CA VAL A 149 -6.78 6.95 -16.35
C VAL A 149 -6.20 8.35 -16.56
N LYS A 150 -5.61 8.93 -15.51
CA LYS A 150 -5.00 10.27 -15.60
C LYS A 150 -3.76 10.30 -16.51
N LEU A 151 -2.99 9.22 -16.56
CA LEU A 151 -1.90 9.07 -17.54
C LEU A 151 -2.46 9.06 -18.97
N GLY A 152 -3.51 8.26 -19.24
CA GLY A 152 -4.17 8.23 -20.54
C GLY A 152 -4.73 9.59 -20.97
N GLN A 153 -5.39 10.31 -20.04
CA GLN A 153 -5.86 11.67 -20.26
C GLN A 153 -4.72 12.65 -20.56
N ALA A 154 -3.59 12.54 -19.85
CA ALA A 154 -2.43 13.39 -20.10
C ALA A 154 -1.77 13.11 -21.46
N ILE A 155 -1.75 11.84 -21.90
CA ILE A 155 -1.31 11.46 -23.24
C ILE A 155 -2.23 12.11 -24.28
N ALA A 156 -3.55 11.96 -24.13
CA ALA A 156 -4.53 12.58 -25.03
C ALA A 156 -4.37 14.11 -25.10
N ALA A 157 -4.23 14.79 -23.96
CA ALA A 157 -3.99 16.23 -23.91
C ALA A 157 -2.71 16.63 -24.67
N SER A 158 -1.62 15.86 -24.53
CA SER A 158 -0.38 16.14 -25.26
C SER A 158 -0.52 15.92 -26.77
N LEU A 159 -1.33 14.96 -27.20
CA LEU A 159 -1.59 14.70 -28.63
C LEU A 159 -2.46 15.80 -29.25
N LEU A 160 -3.37 16.39 -28.46
CA LEU A 160 -4.26 17.47 -28.87
C LEU A 160 -3.64 18.87 -28.72
N GLY A 161 -2.37 18.97 -28.33
CA GLY A 161 -1.70 20.27 -28.08
C GLY A 161 -2.27 21.05 -26.89
N GLN A 162 -3.01 20.39 -25.99
CA GLN A 162 -3.58 20.99 -24.79
C GLN A 162 -2.53 21.09 -23.67
N PRO A 163 -2.74 21.94 -22.64
CA PRO A 163 -1.85 22.03 -21.50
C PRO A 163 -1.59 20.65 -20.89
N ARG A 164 -0.30 20.27 -20.78
CA ARG A 164 0.11 18.98 -20.22
C ARG A 164 -0.24 18.94 -18.74
N GLY A 165 -1.16 18.06 -18.35
CA GLY A 165 -1.43 17.75 -16.94
C GLY A 165 -0.30 16.95 -16.27
N ASP A 166 -0.51 16.53 -15.03
CA ASP A 166 0.48 15.81 -14.20
C ASP A 166 0.71 14.33 -14.59
N GLY A 167 0.62 13.98 -15.89
CA GLY A 167 0.72 12.60 -16.38
C GLY A 167 1.98 11.86 -15.93
N ALA A 168 3.13 12.56 -15.91
CA ALA A 168 4.40 11.98 -15.47
C ALA A 168 4.39 11.51 -14.00
N VAL A 169 3.65 12.20 -13.12
CA VAL A 169 3.53 11.80 -11.71
C VAL A 169 2.70 10.52 -11.59
N HIS A 170 1.61 10.44 -12.35
CA HIS A 170 0.76 9.24 -12.36
C HIS A 170 1.48 8.03 -12.97
N ALA A 171 2.25 8.24 -14.04
CA ALA A 171 3.14 7.22 -14.60
C ALA A 171 4.18 6.74 -13.59
N ALA A 172 4.81 7.66 -12.84
CA ALA A 172 5.82 7.30 -11.85
C ALA A 172 5.23 6.53 -10.66
N LEU A 173 4.03 6.89 -10.19
CA LEU A 173 3.33 6.15 -9.13
C LEU A 173 2.97 4.73 -9.59
N TRP A 174 2.39 4.61 -10.79
CA TRP A 174 2.07 3.30 -11.38
C TRP A 174 3.33 2.47 -11.63
N GLY A 175 4.39 3.06 -12.18
CA GLY A 175 5.68 2.41 -12.40
C GLY A 175 6.34 1.96 -11.09
N GLY A 176 6.22 2.75 -10.03
CA GLY A 176 6.62 2.37 -8.67
C GLY A 176 5.89 1.10 -8.22
N LEU A 177 4.56 1.09 -8.28
CA LEU A 177 3.75 -0.09 -7.94
C LEU A 177 4.12 -1.31 -8.81
N ALA A 178 4.20 -1.15 -10.13
CA ALA A 178 4.49 -2.23 -11.06
C ALA A 178 5.88 -2.84 -10.82
N SER A 179 6.91 -2.01 -10.65
CA SER A 179 8.26 -2.49 -10.30
C SER A 179 8.30 -3.17 -8.94
N GLY A 180 7.59 -2.63 -7.94
CA GLY A 180 7.42 -3.25 -6.64
C GLY A 180 6.79 -4.63 -6.74
N ALA A 181 5.72 -4.79 -7.53
CA ALA A 181 5.06 -6.07 -7.74
C ALA A 181 5.96 -7.10 -8.42
N VAL A 182 6.75 -6.70 -9.43
CA VAL A 182 7.75 -7.58 -10.04
C VAL A 182 8.79 -8.02 -9.00
N LEU A 183 9.32 -7.09 -8.21
CA LEU A 183 10.29 -7.40 -7.15
C LEU A 183 9.69 -8.31 -6.08
N GLY A 184 8.43 -8.10 -5.69
CA GLY A 184 7.71 -8.93 -4.73
C GLY A 184 7.47 -10.35 -5.24
N ALA A 185 7.08 -10.48 -6.51
CA ALA A 185 6.92 -11.77 -7.16
C ALA A 185 8.25 -12.54 -7.25
N LEU A 186 9.33 -11.86 -7.66
CA LEU A 186 10.67 -12.46 -7.69
C LEU A 186 11.16 -12.85 -6.30
N ALA A 187 10.96 -11.99 -5.30
CA ALA A 187 11.32 -12.28 -3.92
C ALA A 187 10.55 -13.48 -3.39
N PHE A 188 9.25 -13.60 -3.68
CA PHE A 188 8.48 -14.77 -3.27
C PHE A 188 8.93 -16.05 -4.02
N ALA A 189 9.18 -15.96 -5.33
CA ALA A 189 9.58 -17.09 -6.15
C ALA A 189 10.94 -17.68 -5.76
N HIS A 190 11.89 -16.84 -5.34
CA HIS A 190 13.26 -17.28 -5.04
C HIS A 190 13.59 -17.31 -3.54
N LEU A 191 12.88 -16.53 -2.73
CA LEU A 191 13.19 -16.27 -1.31
C LEU A 191 11.91 -16.19 -0.47
N ALA A 192 10.97 -17.13 -0.66
CA ALA A 192 9.63 -17.09 -0.07
C ALA A 192 9.59 -16.75 1.44
N GLY A 193 10.46 -17.37 2.25
CA GLY A 193 10.55 -17.10 3.69
C GLY A 193 11.05 -15.68 4.01
N ALA A 194 11.93 -15.11 3.18
CA ALA A 194 12.45 -13.76 3.39
C ALA A 194 11.55 -12.66 2.82
N ALA A 195 10.59 -12.98 1.94
CA ALA A 195 9.83 -11.98 1.19
C ALA A 195 9.11 -10.96 2.09
N LEU A 196 8.42 -11.41 3.14
CA LEU A 196 7.74 -10.50 4.09
C LEU A 196 8.72 -9.73 4.99
N TRP A 197 9.89 -10.29 5.28
CA TRP A 197 10.97 -9.58 5.97
C TRP A 197 11.56 -8.46 5.09
N LEU A 198 11.72 -8.69 3.79
CA LEU A 198 12.14 -7.67 2.83
C LEU A 198 11.11 -6.53 2.75
N ALA A 199 9.82 -6.85 2.68
CA ALA A 199 8.75 -5.85 2.74
C ALA A 199 8.81 -5.03 4.04
N SER A 200 9.05 -5.69 5.17
CA SER A 200 9.19 -5.04 6.48
C SER A 200 10.40 -4.09 6.53
N GLY A 201 11.55 -4.52 5.98
CA GLY A 201 12.75 -3.69 5.85
C GLY A 201 12.51 -2.47 4.96
N TRP A 202 11.80 -2.64 3.84
CA TRP A 202 11.41 -1.53 2.96
C TRP A 202 10.47 -0.56 3.69
N ALA A 203 9.46 -1.06 4.40
CA ALA A 203 8.58 -0.21 5.22
C ALA A 203 9.35 0.59 6.28
N MET A 204 10.30 -0.05 6.97
CA MET A 204 11.19 0.58 7.95
C MET A 204 12.03 1.70 7.30
N LEU A 205 12.55 1.47 6.09
CA LEU A 205 13.28 2.49 5.33
C LEU A 205 12.37 3.69 5.01
N MET A 206 11.14 3.44 4.56
CA MET A 206 10.18 4.53 4.28
C MET A 206 9.82 5.31 5.54
N LEU A 207 9.65 4.63 6.68
CA LEU A 207 9.45 5.26 7.98
C LEU A 207 10.64 6.15 8.36
N ALA A 208 11.87 5.67 8.20
CA ALA A 208 13.09 6.44 8.47
C ALA A 208 13.21 7.67 7.55
N LEU A 209 12.86 7.54 6.26
CA LEU A 209 12.84 8.66 5.32
C LEU A 209 11.76 9.69 5.71
N ALA A 210 10.55 9.25 6.04
CA ALA A 210 9.48 10.14 6.52
C ALA A 210 9.91 10.89 7.78
N TRP A 211 10.64 10.23 8.68
CA TRP A 211 11.20 10.87 9.87
C TRP A 211 12.16 12.01 9.51
N ARG A 212 13.11 11.76 8.60
CA ARG A 212 14.09 12.76 8.15
C ARG A 212 13.42 13.96 7.48
N LEU A 213 12.39 13.74 6.66
CA LEU A 213 11.66 14.81 5.97
C LEU A 213 10.93 15.74 6.94
N GLU A 214 10.36 15.19 8.01
CA GLU A 214 9.69 15.99 9.03
C GLU A 214 10.68 16.75 9.93
N LYS A 215 11.86 16.19 10.22
CA LYS A 215 12.92 16.92 10.96
C LYS A 215 13.45 18.12 10.16
N GLY A 216 13.73 17.94 8.87
CA GLY A 216 14.24 19.01 8.01
C GLY A 216 13.26 20.18 7.81
N ALA A 217 11.95 19.93 7.94
CA ALA A 217 10.93 20.98 7.92
C ALA A 217 10.87 21.79 9.23
N ALA A 218 11.22 21.18 10.36
CA ALA A 218 11.23 21.84 11.67
C ALA A 218 12.47 22.73 11.89
N THR A 219 13.57 22.46 11.19
CA THR A 219 14.83 23.25 11.27
C THR A 219 14.87 24.44 10.31
N GLY A 220 13.84 24.64 9.47
CA GLY A 220 13.80 25.68 8.44
C GLY A 220 13.06 26.98 8.81
N PHE A 221 12.57 27.10 10.05
CA PHE A 221 12.04 28.35 10.60
C PHE A 221 12.99 28.85 11.69
N GLY A 222 14.00 29.58 11.26
CA GLY A 222 15.07 30.10 12.12
C GLY A 222 16.04 30.97 11.32
N THR A 223 15.50 31.93 10.57
CA THR A 223 16.20 33.13 10.08
C THR A 223 15.23 34.29 10.21
#